data_AF-A0A524PAK7-F1
#
_entry.id   AF-A0A524PAK7-F1
#
_cell.length_a   1.000
_cell.length_b   1.000
_cell.length_c   1.000
_cell.angle_alpha   90.00
_cell.angle_beta   90.00
_cell.angle_gamma   90.00
#
_symmetry.space_group_name_H-M   'P 1'
#
loop_
_entity.id
_entity.type
_entity.pdbx_description
1 polymer ?
#
loop_
_entity_poly.entity_id
_entity_poly.type
_entity_poly.pdbx_seq_one_letter_code
_entity_poly.pdbx_strand_id
1 'polypeptide(L)'
;LSVLGVTTNRELLLRILDHPAFIAGEIDTHFIDRHLQDALGEHASESSVRRAATVAALAEQQERDRERVIIPSIPSGWRNNYHTPQFVEYAVGDREIRVDYRHLGDGRFTVSVGDVERDVRVVSWESPQLTLEEGAHRWRARMSFDGYRVYVHSSRFSVGLARKPRFPDKSRAIPAGGCVAPTPGKVIELRVAEGDTVRAGQVLMIMEAMKMEHSVTAPQDGQVAQLLVAAGDQVDADALLVIVSEP
;
A
#
# COMPACT_ATOMS: atom_id res chain seq x y z
N LEU A 1 -1.75 -16.01 23.06
CA LEU A 1 -2.22 -16.85 21.94
C LEU A 1 -2.10 -16.04 20.66
N SER A 2 -1.48 -16.54 19.59
CA SER A 2 -1.42 -15.89 18.27
C SER A 2 -1.98 -16.87 17.24
N VAL A 3 -3.04 -16.49 16.54
CA VAL A 3 -3.69 -17.29 15.49
C VAL A 3 -3.85 -16.37 14.29
N LEU A 4 -3.42 -16.82 13.11
CA LEU A 4 -3.29 -16.00 11.90
C LEU A 4 -3.98 -16.69 10.72
N GLY A 5 -4.50 -15.91 9.78
CA GLY A 5 -5.09 -16.42 8.54
C GLY A 5 -6.49 -17.01 8.63
N VAL A 6 -7.10 -17.05 9.83
CA VAL A 6 -8.48 -17.52 10.03
C VAL A 6 -9.25 -16.56 10.93
N THR A 7 -10.57 -16.47 10.72
CA THR A 7 -11.46 -15.73 11.61
C THR A 7 -11.52 -16.44 12.96
N THR A 8 -11.32 -15.71 14.06
CA THR A 8 -11.40 -16.25 15.43
C THR A 8 -12.29 -15.38 16.30
N ASN A 9 -12.87 -15.97 17.34
CA ASN A 9 -13.66 -15.25 18.35
C ASN A 9 -12.79 -14.47 19.36
N ARG A 10 -11.49 -14.32 19.11
CA ARG A 10 -10.55 -13.67 20.05
C ARG A 10 -10.96 -12.24 20.37
N GLU A 11 -11.34 -11.45 19.38
CA GLU A 11 -11.71 -10.04 19.60
C GLU A 11 -12.96 -9.95 20.48
N LEU A 12 -13.94 -10.84 20.26
CA LEU A 12 -15.10 -10.98 21.13
C LEU A 12 -14.68 -11.30 22.58
N LEU A 13 -13.75 -12.24 22.77
CA LEU A 13 -13.25 -12.58 24.11
C LEU A 13 -12.52 -11.41 24.77
N LEU A 14 -11.69 -10.66 24.03
CA LEU A 14 -11.02 -9.47 24.57
C LEU A 14 -12.04 -8.40 25.00
N ARG A 15 -13.07 -8.16 24.19
CA ARG A 15 -14.16 -7.23 24.54
C ARG A 15 -14.93 -7.67 25.77
N ILE A 16 -15.22 -8.97 25.91
CA ILE A 16 -15.84 -9.51 27.13
C ILE A 16 -14.96 -9.19 28.34
N LEU A 17 -13.66 -9.46 28.26
CA LEU A 17 -12.71 -9.23 29.35
C LEU A 17 -12.55 -7.74 29.72
N ASP A 18 -12.65 -6.84 28.74
CA ASP A 18 -12.55 -5.38 28.95
C ASP A 18 -13.91 -4.73 29.30
N HIS A 19 -15.03 -5.47 29.23
CA HIS A 19 -16.36 -4.89 29.46
C HIS A 19 -16.59 -4.56 30.94
N PRO A 20 -17.04 -3.34 31.30
CA PRO A 20 -17.22 -2.93 32.70
C PRO A 20 -18.08 -3.88 33.53
N ALA A 21 -19.20 -4.37 32.97
CA ALA A 21 -20.07 -5.33 33.66
C ALA A 21 -19.39 -6.69 33.91
N PHE A 22 -18.49 -7.13 33.01
CA PHE A 22 -17.71 -8.35 33.22
C PHE A 22 -16.68 -8.15 34.33
N ILE A 23 -15.99 -7.01 34.34
CA ILE A 23 -15.02 -6.63 35.38
C ILE A 23 -15.71 -6.49 36.75
N ALA A 24 -16.94 -5.96 36.77
CA ALA A 24 -17.76 -5.83 37.97
C ALA A 24 -18.36 -7.16 38.47
N GLY A 25 -18.24 -8.25 37.69
CA GLY A 25 -18.81 -9.56 38.03
C GLY A 25 -20.32 -9.67 37.77
N GLU A 26 -20.92 -8.72 37.05
CA GLU A 26 -22.32 -8.71 36.65
C GLU A 26 -22.53 -9.60 35.40
N ILE A 27 -22.35 -10.91 35.58
CA ILE A 27 -22.44 -11.91 34.51
C ILE A 27 -23.65 -12.83 34.69
N ASP A 28 -24.41 -13.02 33.61
CA ASP A 28 -25.53 -13.96 33.54
C ASP A 28 -25.54 -14.70 32.18
N THR A 29 -26.48 -15.64 32.01
CA THR A 29 -26.60 -16.44 30.78
C THR A 29 -27.01 -15.64 29.54
N HIS A 30 -27.46 -14.40 29.72
CA HIS A 30 -27.86 -13.46 28.67
C HIS A 30 -26.86 -12.31 28.49
N PHE A 31 -25.68 -12.39 29.11
CA PHE A 31 -24.67 -11.33 29.08
C PHE A 31 -24.29 -10.90 27.66
N ILE A 32 -24.03 -11.87 26.78
CA ILE A 32 -23.66 -11.60 25.38
C ILE A 32 -24.80 -10.89 24.65
N ASP A 33 -26.04 -11.37 24.84
CA ASP A 33 -27.22 -10.78 24.21
C ASP A 33 -27.45 -9.34 24.68
N ARG A 34 -27.26 -9.06 25.98
CA ARG A 34 -27.53 -7.76 26.59
C ARG A 34 -26.45 -6.72 26.31
N HIS A 35 -25.19 -7.13 26.25
CA HIS A 35 -24.06 -6.19 26.25
C HIS A 35 -23.23 -6.20 24.96
N LEU A 36 -23.35 -7.24 24.12
CA LEU A 36 -22.44 -7.46 23.01
C LEU A 36 -23.12 -7.80 21.69
N GLN A 37 -24.46 -7.80 21.60
CA GLN A 37 -25.17 -8.12 20.35
C GLN A 37 -24.74 -7.23 19.18
N ASP A 38 -24.61 -5.92 19.41
CA ASP A 38 -24.16 -4.96 18.39
C ASP A 38 -22.67 -5.13 18.02
N ALA A 39 -21.87 -5.73 18.92
CA ALA A 39 -20.44 -5.93 18.76
C ALA A 39 -20.09 -7.23 18.02
N LEU A 40 -21.06 -8.11 17.74
CA LEU A 40 -20.88 -9.37 17.01
C LEU A 40 -20.71 -9.11 15.50
N GLY A 41 -19.55 -8.58 15.12
CA GLY A 41 -19.20 -8.29 13.72
C GLY A 41 -18.35 -7.03 13.55
N GLU A 42 -18.21 -6.22 14.60
CA GLU A 42 -17.38 -5.04 14.55
C GLU A 42 -15.90 -5.41 14.44
N HIS A 43 -15.26 -4.84 13.43
CA HIS A 43 -13.84 -5.00 13.12
C HIS A 43 -12.97 -4.37 14.21
N ALA A 44 -11.64 -4.61 14.15
CA ALA A 44 -10.70 -3.96 15.05
C ALA A 44 -10.93 -2.45 15.13
N SER A 45 -10.89 -1.89 16.35
CA SER A 45 -11.08 -0.44 16.55
C SER A 45 -10.12 0.37 15.70
N GLU A 46 -10.50 1.60 15.34
CA GLU A 46 -9.63 2.49 14.55
C GLU A 46 -8.28 2.69 15.23
N SER A 47 -8.26 2.81 16.56
CA SER A 47 -7.03 2.88 17.35
C SER A 47 -6.14 1.64 17.19
N SER A 48 -6.75 0.43 17.19
CA SER A 48 -6.05 -0.84 16.96
C SER A 48 -5.51 -0.95 15.53
N VAL A 49 -6.27 -0.49 14.54
CA VAL A 49 -5.83 -0.47 13.14
C VAL A 49 -4.66 0.50 12.94
N ARG A 50 -4.74 1.72 13.49
CA ARG A 50 -3.64 2.70 13.45
C ARG A 50 -2.37 2.14 14.09
N ARG A 51 -2.47 1.50 15.27
CA ARG A 51 -1.35 0.84 15.95
C ARG A 51 -0.76 -0.31 15.13
N ALA A 52 -1.60 -1.14 14.53
CA ALA A 52 -1.17 -2.23 13.66
C ALA A 52 -0.41 -1.70 12.43
N ALA A 53 -0.92 -0.66 11.79
CA ALA A 53 -0.27 -0.02 10.64
C ALA A 53 1.09 0.59 11.02
N THR A 54 1.21 1.23 12.18
CA THR A 54 2.49 1.71 12.73
C THR A 54 3.51 0.58 12.92
N VAL A 55 3.09 -0.54 13.52
CA VAL A 55 3.97 -1.72 13.68
C VAL A 55 4.45 -2.24 12.34
N ALA A 56 3.51 -2.40 11.39
CA ALA A 56 3.83 -2.90 10.06
C ALA A 56 4.86 -2.01 9.35
N ALA A 57 4.62 -0.70 9.33
CA ALA A 57 5.50 0.25 8.67
C ALA A 57 6.90 0.27 9.29
N LEU A 58 7.01 0.24 10.62
CA LEU A 58 8.28 0.26 11.31
C LEU A 58 9.05 -1.06 11.16
N ALA A 59 8.39 -2.21 11.23
CA ALA A 59 9.06 -3.48 10.96
C ALA A 59 9.55 -3.60 9.50
N GLU A 60 8.77 -3.16 8.52
CA GLU A 60 9.25 -3.06 7.12
C GLU A 60 10.42 -2.08 6.97
N GLN A 61 10.45 -1.01 7.77
CA GLN A 61 11.59 -0.09 7.82
C GLN A 61 12.82 -0.76 8.43
N GLN A 62 12.66 -1.52 9.51
CA GLN A 62 13.74 -2.28 10.15
C GLN A 62 14.28 -3.38 9.25
N GLU A 63 13.42 -4.07 8.50
CA GLU A 63 13.86 -5.09 7.55
C GLU A 63 14.69 -4.48 6.40
N ARG A 64 14.25 -3.32 5.87
CA ARG A 64 15.05 -2.56 4.88
C ARG A 64 16.38 -2.05 5.44
N ASP A 65 16.46 -1.75 6.73
CA ASP A 65 17.72 -1.40 7.38
C ASP A 65 18.63 -2.63 7.54
N ARG A 66 18.07 -3.80 7.86
CA ARG A 66 18.81 -5.06 8.00
C ARG A 66 19.36 -5.59 6.68
N GLU A 67 18.58 -5.52 5.61
CA GLU A 67 18.97 -6.03 4.28
C GLU A 67 19.93 -5.07 3.55
N ARG A 68 20.21 -3.88 4.11
CA ARG A 68 21.02 -2.87 3.45
C ARG A 68 22.50 -3.25 3.43
N VAL A 69 23.04 -3.32 2.22
CA VAL A 69 24.47 -3.54 1.99
C VAL A 69 25.27 -2.22 1.90
N ILE A 70 24.67 -1.18 1.30
CA ILE A 70 25.35 0.09 1.01
C ILE A 70 25.13 1.08 2.15
N ILE A 71 26.21 1.50 2.82
CA ILE A 71 26.22 2.45 3.94
C ILE A 71 25.23 2.03 5.06
N PRO A 72 25.48 0.89 5.73
CA PRO A 72 24.56 0.33 6.73
C PRO A 72 24.40 1.23 7.98
N SER A 73 25.30 2.18 8.19
CA SER A 73 25.24 3.13 9.31
C SER A 73 24.20 4.24 9.13
N ILE A 74 23.70 4.47 7.91
CA ILE A 74 22.68 5.50 7.64
C ILE A 74 21.32 4.80 7.50
N PRO A 75 20.25 5.27 8.18
CA PRO A 75 18.93 4.65 8.12
C PRO A 75 18.26 4.77 6.74
N SER A 76 17.31 3.88 6.44
CA SER A 76 16.56 3.90 5.18
C SER A 76 15.84 5.23 4.98
N GLY A 77 15.91 5.74 3.76
CA GLY A 77 15.20 6.97 3.40
C GLY A 77 15.77 8.25 4.00
N TRP A 78 16.99 8.21 4.57
CA TRP A 78 17.69 9.40 5.03
C TRP A 78 17.93 10.40 3.88
N ARG A 79 17.81 11.69 4.18
CA ARG A 79 18.03 12.80 3.25
C ARG A 79 18.72 13.93 3.99
N ASN A 80 19.71 14.56 3.35
CA ASN A 80 20.42 15.72 3.92
C ASN A 80 19.48 16.93 4.06
N ASN A 81 18.65 17.18 3.04
CA ASN A 81 17.58 18.17 3.11
C ASN A 81 16.23 17.47 3.30
N TYR A 82 15.64 17.65 4.48
CA TYR A 82 14.34 17.07 4.80
C TYR A 82 13.22 17.85 4.08
N HIS A 83 12.43 17.16 3.25
CA HIS A 83 11.29 17.74 2.53
C HIS A 83 9.96 17.02 2.83
N THR A 84 9.97 15.68 2.91
CA THR A 84 8.76 14.88 3.10
C THR A 84 9.07 13.67 3.97
N PRO A 85 8.16 13.24 4.86
CA PRO A 85 8.31 11.98 5.59
C PRO A 85 8.39 10.79 4.62
N GLN A 86 8.97 9.69 5.12
CA GLN A 86 8.79 8.40 4.47
C GLN A 86 7.36 7.92 4.73
N PHE A 87 6.80 7.11 3.84
CA PHE A 87 5.46 6.59 4.04
C PHE A 87 5.28 5.18 3.50
N VAL A 88 4.29 4.48 4.04
CA VAL A 88 3.73 3.25 3.51
C VAL A 88 2.20 3.36 3.55
N GLU A 89 1.53 2.83 2.53
CA GLU A 89 0.08 2.79 2.44
C GLU A 89 -0.40 1.34 2.56
N TYR A 90 -1.45 1.14 3.35
CA TYR A 90 -2.09 -0.14 3.61
C TYR A 90 -3.59 -0.05 3.32
N ALA A 91 -4.20 -1.17 2.91
CA ALA A 91 -5.63 -1.35 2.87
C ALA A 91 -6.09 -2.28 4.01
N VAL A 92 -7.22 -1.95 4.64
CA VAL A 92 -7.89 -2.75 5.69
C VAL A 92 -9.38 -2.81 5.37
N GLY A 93 -9.83 -3.93 4.79
CA GLY A 93 -11.13 -3.97 4.12
C GLY A 93 -11.15 -2.94 2.99
N ASP A 94 -12.18 -2.10 2.96
CA ASP A 94 -12.35 -1.05 1.94
C ASP A 94 -11.64 0.29 2.30
N ARG A 95 -10.95 0.35 3.45
CA ARG A 95 -10.31 1.57 3.94
C ARG A 95 -8.84 1.60 3.58
N GLU A 96 -8.37 2.77 3.14
CA GLU A 96 -6.95 3.04 2.91
C GLU A 96 -6.34 3.80 4.08
N ILE A 97 -5.12 3.43 4.45
CA ILE A 97 -4.41 3.96 5.61
C ILE A 97 -2.99 4.28 5.20
N ARG A 98 -2.65 5.55 5.31
CA ARG A 98 -1.30 6.05 5.10
C ARG A 98 -0.59 6.19 6.45
N VAL A 99 0.62 5.65 6.52
CA VAL A 99 1.52 5.77 7.67
C VAL A 99 2.72 6.58 7.22
N ASP A 100 2.79 7.82 7.66
CA ASP A 100 3.97 8.68 7.49
C ASP A 100 4.90 8.51 8.69
N TYR A 101 6.21 8.46 8.46
CA TYR A 101 7.19 8.32 9.53
C TYR A 101 8.52 9.01 9.20
N ARG A 102 9.20 9.46 10.26
CA ARG A 102 10.53 10.09 10.20
C ARG A 102 11.45 9.47 11.24
N HIS A 103 12.62 9.01 10.81
CA HIS A 103 13.66 8.54 11.72
C HIS A 103 14.37 9.73 12.40
N LEU A 104 14.42 9.73 13.73
CA LEU A 104 15.02 10.78 14.56
C LEU A 104 16.39 10.40 15.16
N GLY A 105 16.83 9.15 14.97
CA GLY A 105 18.06 8.62 15.57
C GLY A 105 17.78 7.73 16.79
N ASP A 106 18.71 6.83 17.11
CA ASP A 106 18.63 5.92 18.26
C ASP A 106 17.32 5.09 18.31
N GLY A 107 16.88 4.63 17.13
CA GLY A 107 15.63 3.88 16.97
C GLY A 107 14.35 4.69 17.25
N ARG A 108 14.44 6.01 17.40
CA ARG A 108 13.27 6.89 17.59
C ARG A 108 12.68 7.34 16.26
N PHE A 109 11.35 7.41 16.23
CA PHE A 109 10.56 7.82 15.09
C PHE A 109 9.42 8.73 15.52
N THR A 110 9.12 9.73 14.71
CA THR A 110 7.80 10.35 14.70
C THR A 110 6.97 9.62 13.64
N VAL A 111 5.78 9.16 14.00
CA VAL A 111 4.86 8.42 13.14
C VAL A 111 3.49 9.06 13.16
N SER A 112 2.93 9.34 11.98
CA SER A 112 1.64 9.98 11.81
C SER A 112 0.71 9.07 11.01
N VAL A 113 -0.50 8.83 11.54
CA VAL A 113 -1.55 8.03 10.90
C VAL A 113 -2.87 8.80 10.99
N GLY A 114 -3.28 9.38 9.86
CA GLY A 114 -4.36 10.36 9.81
C GLY A 114 -3.96 11.64 10.55
N ASP A 115 -4.81 12.08 11.47
CA ASP A 115 -4.65 13.26 12.32
C ASP A 115 -3.82 13.01 13.60
N VAL A 116 -3.41 11.76 13.85
CA VAL A 116 -2.70 11.41 15.08
C VAL A 116 -1.22 11.17 14.81
N GLU A 117 -0.40 11.99 15.46
CA GLU A 117 1.06 11.88 15.50
C GLU A 117 1.51 11.25 16.83
N ARG A 118 2.55 10.42 16.77
CA ARG A 118 3.14 9.72 17.92
C ARG A 118 4.66 9.68 17.81
N ASP A 119 5.32 9.87 18.94
CA ASP A 119 6.74 9.54 19.08
C ASP A 119 6.89 8.13 19.63
N VAL A 120 7.57 7.29 18.85
CA VAL A 120 7.78 5.88 19.18
C VAL A 120 9.24 5.52 19.06
N ARG A 121 9.70 4.64 19.94
CA ARG A 121 11.04 4.04 19.87
C ARG A 121 10.93 2.57 19.54
N VAL A 122 11.64 2.14 18.50
CA VAL A 122 11.90 0.72 18.26
C VAL A 122 12.95 0.25 19.26
N VAL A 123 12.52 -0.57 20.23
CA VAL A 123 13.40 -1.14 21.25
C VAL A 123 14.13 -2.36 20.71
N SER A 124 13.40 -3.23 20.01
CA SER A 124 13.97 -4.39 19.32
C SER A 124 13.11 -4.80 18.14
N TRP A 125 13.76 -5.27 17.09
CA TRP A 125 13.15 -5.99 15.99
C TRP A 125 13.85 -7.34 15.91
N GLU A 126 13.11 -8.43 16.06
CA GLU A 126 13.59 -9.80 15.90
C GLU A 126 12.46 -10.56 15.21
N SER A 127 12.42 -10.48 13.87
CA SER A 127 11.37 -11.08 13.06
C SER A 127 10.99 -12.48 13.59
N PRO A 128 9.72 -12.73 13.91
CA PRO A 128 8.53 -11.92 13.59
C PRO A 128 8.12 -10.87 14.65
N GLN A 129 8.92 -10.58 15.68
CA GLN A 129 8.52 -9.77 16.83
C GLN A 129 9.13 -8.37 16.83
N LEU A 130 8.29 -7.35 17.00
CA LEU A 130 8.69 -5.95 17.21
C LEU A 130 8.30 -5.51 18.63
N THR A 131 9.24 -4.86 19.32
CA THR A 131 8.99 -4.19 20.60
C THR A 131 9.07 -2.69 20.40
N LEU A 132 7.97 -2.00 20.71
CA LEU A 132 7.85 -0.55 20.63
C LEU A 132 7.68 0.05 22.03
N GLU A 133 8.18 1.27 22.18
CA GLU A 133 7.99 2.10 23.36
C GLU A 133 7.39 3.45 22.94
N GLU A 134 6.33 3.87 23.63
CA GLU A 134 5.61 5.14 23.43
C GLU A 134 5.42 5.78 24.81
N GLY A 135 6.18 6.86 25.08
CA GLY A 135 6.28 7.43 26.43
C GLY A 135 6.72 6.38 27.46
N ALA A 136 5.92 6.15 28.49
CA ALA A 136 6.18 5.13 29.52
C ALA A 136 5.65 3.72 29.16
N HIS A 137 4.97 3.57 28.02
CA HIS A 137 4.31 2.32 27.65
C HIS A 137 5.17 1.52 26.68
N ARG A 138 5.52 0.30 27.07
CA ARG A 138 6.18 -0.67 26.19
C ARG A 138 5.23 -1.78 25.80
N TRP A 139 5.19 -2.11 24.52
CA TRP A 139 4.33 -3.16 24.00
C TRP A 139 4.99 -3.95 22.88
N ARG A 140 4.50 -5.17 22.71
CA ARG A 140 5.04 -6.15 21.77
C ARG A 140 3.97 -6.53 20.76
N ALA A 141 4.41 -6.63 19.51
CA ALA A 141 3.60 -7.16 18.43
C ALA A 141 4.38 -8.23 17.66
N ARG A 142 3.67 -9.25 17.19
CA ARG A 142 4.16 -10.27 16.28
C ARG A 142 3.54 -10.07 14.91
N MET A 143 4.28 -10.42 13.88
CA MET A 143 3.88 -10.16 12.51
C MET A 143 4.04 -11.41 11.65
N SER A 144 3.20 -11.52 10.62
CA SER A 144 3.40 -12.50 9.55
C SER A 144 3.21 -11.81 8.23
N PHE A 145 4.16 -12.02 7.33
CA PHE A 145 4.16 -11.45 5.99
C PHE A 145 3.80 -12.54 4.98
N ASP A 146 2.89 -12.23 4.07
CA ASP A 146 2.47 -13.07 2.95
C ASP A 146 2.34 -12.18 1.69
N GLY A 147 3.44 -12.04 0.95
CA GLY A 147 3.55 -11.09 -0.15
C GLY A 147 3.30 -9.65 0.31
N TYR A 148 2.21 -9.04 -0.15
CA TYR A 148 1.78 -7.70 0.27
C TYR A 148 0.89 -7.70 1.51
N ARG A 149 0.50 -8.87 2.04
CA ARG A 149 -0.32 -8.94 3.26
C ARG A 149 0.58 -9.02 4.48
N VAL A 150 0.24 -8.23 5.50
CA VAL A 150 0.88 -8.28 6.81
C VAL A 150 -0.20 -8.41 7.87
N TYR A 151 -0.09 -9.47 8.67
CA TYR A 151 -0.95 -9.70 9.82
C TYR A 151 -0.19 -9.29 11.08
N VAL A 152 -0.72 -8.29 11.79
CA VAL A 152 -0.13 -7.78 13.02
C VAL A 152 -0.95 -8.24 14.21
N HIS A 153 -0.27 -8.85 15.16
CA HIS A 153 -0.85 -9.46 16.34
C HIS A 153 -0.21 -8.91 17.60
N SER A 154 -1.01 -8.44 18.55
CA SER A 154 -0.57 -8.06 19.89
C SER A 154 -1.41 -8.75 20.95
N SER A 155 -1.20 -8.45 22.23
CA SER A 155 -2.13 -8.88 23.29
C SER A 155 -3.51 -8.25 23.13
N ARG A 156 -3.61 -7.04 22.58
CA ARG A 156 -4.84 -6.23 22.54
C ARG A 156 -5.55 -6.17 21.19
N PHE A 157 -4.91 -6.56 20.10
CA PHE A 157 -5.52 -6.50 18.78
C PHE A 157 -4.91 -7.52 17.81
N SER A 158 -5.65 -7.82 16.75
CA SER A 158 -5.18 -8.59 15.61
C SER A 158 -5.74 -7.95 14.33
N VAL A 159 -4.88 -7.50 13.43
CA VAL A 159 -5.29 -6.76 12.22
C VAL A 159 -4.53 -7.29 11.01
N GLY A 160 -5.26 -7.60 9.95
CA GLY A 160 -4.70 -7.86 8.62
C GLY A 160 -4.64 -6.56 7.82
N LEU A 161 -3.48 -6.27 7.25
CA LEU A 161 -3.21 -5.11 6.40
C LEU A 161 -2.73 -5.61 5.04
N ALA A 162 -3.10 -4.95 3.96
CA ALA A 162 -2.57 -5.19 2.62
C ALA A 162 -1.76 -3.97 2.17
N ARG A 163 -0.44 -4.10 2.09
CA ARG A 163 0.48 -3.06 1.62
C ARG A 163 0.18 -2.71 0.16
N LYS A 164 -0.03 -1.42 -0.12
CA LYS A 164 -0.12 -0.90 -1.49
C LYS A 164 1.29 -0.76 -2.08
N PRO A 165 1.54 -1.28 -3.28
CA PRO A 165 2.80 -1.05 -3.98
C PRO A 165 3.03 0.44 -4.20
N ARG A 166 4.23 0.94 -3.86
CA ARG A 166 4.59 2.35 -4.08
C ARG A 166 4.66 2.71 -5.57
N PHE A 167 5.05 1.75 -6.39
CA PHE A 167 5.06 1.83 -7.84
C PHE A 167 4.16 0.71 -8.36
N PRO A 168 2.85 0.96 -8.49
CA PRO A 168 1.95 -0.05 -9.05
C PRO A 168 2.38 -0.35 -10.48
N ASP A 169 2.46 -1.63 -10.81
CA ASP A 169 2.74 -2.07 -12.16
C ASP A 169 1.53 -1.76 -13.05
N LYS A 170 1.63 -0.69 -13.82
CA LYS A 170 0.57 -0.26 -14.74
C LYS A 170 0.43 -1.17 -15.96
N SER A 171 1.40 -2.06 -16.23
CA SER A 171 1.35 -2.96 -17.40
C SER A 171 0.13 -3.86 -17.41
N ARG A 172 -0.39 -4.22 -16.22
CA ARG A 172 -1.61 -5.04 -16.08
C ARG A 172 -2.91 -4.32 -16.49
N ALA A 173 -2.88 -3.00 -16.66
CA ALA A 173 -4.04 -2.22 -17.08
C ALA A 173 -4.04 -1.91 -18.59
N ILE A 174 -3.01 -2.33 -19.33
CA ILE A 174 -2.95 -2.14 -20.77
C ILE A 174 -3.79 -3.24 -21.44
N PRO A 175 -4.85 -2.90 -22.19
CA PRO A 175 -5.59 -3.88 -22.97
C PRO A 175 -4.67 -4.63 -23.93
N ALA A 176 -5.01 -5.88 -24.26
CA ALA A 176 -4.25 -6.63 -25.27
C ALA A 176 -4.15 -5.83 -26.58
N GLY A 177 -2.93 -5.69 -27.12
CA GLY A 177 -2.66 -4.87 -28.31
C GLY A 177 -2.66 -3.36 -28.08
N GLY A 178 -2.77 -2.89 -26.83
CA GLY A 178 -2.68 -1.49 -26.47
C GLY A 178 -1.26 -0.94 -26.56
N CYS A 179 -1.07 0.18 -27.25
CA CYS A 179 0.16 0.95 -27.24
C CYS A 179 0.01 2.15 -26.30
N VAL A 180 1.00 2.36 -25.43
CA VAL A 180 1.03 3.47 -24.48
C VAL A 180 2.15 4.45 -24.80
N ALA A 181 2.00 5.69 -24.33
CA ALA A 181 3.04 6.72 -24.41
C ALA A 181 4.28 6.30 -23.58
N PRO A 182 5.46 6.14 -24.19
CA PRO A 182 6.67 5.75 -23.47
C PRO A 182 7.20 6.86 -22.55
N THR A 183 6.93 8.11 -22.91
CA THR A 183 7.32 9.32 -22.18
C THR A 183 6.21 10.37 -22.30
N PRO A 184 6.11 11.31 -21.35
CA PRO A 184 5.16 12.43 -21.49
C PRO A 184 5.55 13.28 -22.69
N GLY A 185 4.59 13.61 -23.54
CA GLY A 185 4.87 14.25 -24.81
C GLY A 185 3.60 14.74 -25.52
N LYS A 186 3.81 15.42 -26.64
CA LYS A 186 2.73 15.91 -27.50
C LYS A 186 2.59 15.01 -28.72
N VAL A 187 1.39 14.59 -29.08
CA VAL A 187 1.14 13.90 -30.35
C VAL A 187 1.25 14.94 -31.47
N ILE A 188 2.21 14.77 -32.38
CA ILE A 188 2.43 15.72 -33.47
C ILE A 188 1.86 15.24 -34.80
N GLU A 189 1.79 13.92 -35.01
CA GLU A 189 1.31 13.33 -36.26
C GLU A 189 0.63 11.98 -36.00
N LEU A 190 -0.52 11.76 -36.64
CA LEU A 190 -1.21 10.47 -36.71
C LEU A 190 -1.02 9.90 -38.11
N ARG A 191 -0.58 8.64 -38.22
CA ARG A 191 -0.36 7.94 -39.51
C ARG A 191 -1.38 6.84 -39.80
N VAL A 192 -2.32 6.62 -38.89
CA VAL A 192 -3.41 5.66 -39.02
C VAL A 192 -4.70 6.27 -38.51
N ALA A 193 -5.82 5.74 -39.00
CA ALA A 193 -7.16 5.98 -38.50
C ALA A 193 -7.74 4.70 -37.89
N GLU A 194 -8.83 4.85 -37.12
CA GLU A 194 -9.62 3.71 -36.67
C GLU A 194 -10.11 2.89 -37.87
N GLY A 195 -9.99 1.57 -37.79
CA GLY A 195 -10.31 0.63 -38.86
C GLY A 195 -9.17 0.32 -39.83
N ASP A 196 -8.02 0.99 -39.74
CA ASP A 196 -6.89 0.70 -40.64
C ASP A 196 -6.22 -0.64 -40.30
N THR A 197 -5.80 -1.39 -41.32
CA THR A 197 -4.96 -2.58 -41.16
C THR A 197 -3.50 -2.18 -41.03
N VAL A 198 -2.82 -2.73 -40.02
CA VAL A 198 -1.42 -2.41 -39.68
C VAL A 198 -0.58 -3.67 -39.57
N ARG A 199 0.72 -3.54 -39.85
CA ARG A 199 1.71 -4.61 -39.65
C ARG A 199 2.55 -4.37 -38.41
N ALA A 200 3.05 -5.43 -37.79
CA ALA A 200 4.01 -5.36 -36.71
C ALA A 200 5.20 -4.47 -37.10
N GLY A 201 5.53 -3.49 -36.24
CA GLY A 201 6.57 -2.50 -36.48
C GLY A 201 6.16 -1.31 -37.35
N GLN A 202 4.96 -1.29 -37.93
CA GLN A 202 4.46 -0.12 -38.68
C GLN A 202 4.28 1.07 -37.74
N VAL A 203 4.73 2.26 -38.15
CA VAL A 203 4.56 3.50 -37.40
C VAL A 203 3.10 3.92 -37.43
N LEU A 204 2.50 4.07 -36.24
CA LEU A 204 1.11 4.46 -36.05
C LEU A 204 0.97 5.97 -35.85
N MET A 205 1.90 6.58 -35.10
CA MET A 205 1.93 8.00 -34.82
C MET A 205 3.32 8.46 -34.40
N ILE A 206 3.53 9.77 -34.39
CA ILE A 206 4.75 10.42 -33.89
C ILE A 206 4.40 11.35 -32.74
N MET A 207 5.20 11.23 -31.68
CA MET A 207 5.14 12.08 -30.50
C MET A 207 6.40 12.94 -30.39
N GLU A 208 6.25 14.18 -29.93
CA GLU A 208 7.35 15.04 -29.53
C GLU A 208 7.51 14.98 -28.00
N ALA A 209 8.69 14.57 -27.55
CA ALA A 209 9.08 14.61 -26.15
C ALA A 209 10.54 15.05 -26.05
N MET A 210 10.85 15.95 -25.11
CA MET A 210 12.22 16.48 -24.92
C MET A 210 12.85 17.06 -26.21
N LYS A 211 12.04 17.71 -27.07
CA LYS A 211 12.43 18.23 -28.39
C LYS A 211 12.89 17.16 -29.39
N MET A 212 12.50 15.92 -29.16
CA MET A 212 12.83 14.76 -29.99
C MET A 212 11.56 14.03 -30.40
N GLU A 213 11.51 13.62 -31.66
CA GLU A 213 10.44 12.81 -32.20
C GLU A 213 10.60 11.34 -31.78
N HIS A 214 9.52 10.74 -31.31
CA HIS A 214 9.43 9.33 -30.93
C HIS A 214 8.30 8.68 -31.72
N SER A 215 8.63 7.64 -32.47
CA SER A 215 7.64 6.87 -33.22
C SER A 215 7.00 5.81 -32.34
N VAL A 216 5.67 5.77 -32.32
CA VAL A 216 4.90 4.67 -31.73
C VAL A 216 4.57 3.68 -32.83
N THR A 217 4.95 2.42 -32.66
CA THR A 217 4.80 1.36 -33.67
C THR A 217 3.80 0.30 -33.22
N ALA A 218 3.18 -0.37 -34.19
CA ALA A 218 2.27 -1.48 -33.93
C ALA A 218 3.04 -2.67 -33.31
N PRO A 219 2.56 -3.26 -32.21
CA PRO A 219 3.24 -4.40 -31.57
C PRO A 219 3.05 -5.70 -32.35
N GLN A 220 2.00 -5.78 -33.18
CA GLN A 220 1.59 -6.96 -33.93
C GLN A 220 0.85 -6.56 -35.21
N ASP A 221 0.65 -7.54 -36.11
CA ASP A 221 -0.26 -7.41 -37.25
C ASP A 221 -1.71 -7.34 -36.73
N GLY A 222 -2.55 -6.49 -37.34
CA GLY A 222 -3.93 -6.36 -36.90
C GLY A 222 -4.68 -5.18 -37.50
N GLN A 223 -5.77 -4.80 -36.84
CA GLN A 223 -6.58 -3.63 -37.19
C GLN A 223 -6.57 -2.62 -36.04
N VAL A 224 -6.52 -1.32 -36.35
CA VAL A 224 -6.67 -0.24 -35.36
C VAL A 224 -8.11 -0.25 -34.84
N ALA A 225 -8.32 -0.82 -33.66
CA ALA A 225 -9.64 -0.94 -33.05
C ALA A 225 -10.12 0.38 -32.45
N GLN A 226 -9.21 1.12 -31.81
CA GLN A 226 -9.49 2.42 -31.20
C GLN A 226 -8.26 3.33 -31.27
N LEU A 227 -8.49 4.61 -31.55
CA LEU A 227 -7.50 5.68 -31.49
C LEU A 227 -7.95 6.73 -30.47
N LEU A 228 -7.28 6.77 -29.33
CA LEU A 228 -7.73 7.51 -28.13
C LEU A 228 -7.17 8.93 -28.05
N VAL A 229 -6.41 9.36 -29.05
CA VAL A 229 -5.71 10.65 -29.07
C VAL A 229 -5.81 11.30 -30.45
N ALA A 230 -5.77 12.62 -30.46
CA ALA A 230 -5.71 13.45 -31.66
C ALA A 230 -4.33 14.09 -31.84
N ALA A 231 -4.01 14.49 -33.08
CA ALA A 231 -2.85 15.33 -33.32
C ALA A 231 -3.00 16.67 -32.58
N GLY A 232 -2.00 17.02 -31.78
CA GLY A 232 -2.00 18.18 -30.91
C GLY A 232 -2.13 17.85 -29.42
N ASP A 233 -2.58 16.64 -29.06
CA ASP A 233 -2.84 16.27 -27.67
C ASP A 233 -1.55 16.16 -26.85
N GLN A 234 -1.61 16.62 -25.60
CA GLN A 234 -0.58 16.42 -24.60
C GLN A 234 -0.93 15.17 -23.79
N VAL A 235 -0.02 14.20 -23.73
CA VAL A 235 -0.21 12.93 -23.03
C VAL A 235 0.85 12.70 -21.96
N ASP A 236 0.45 12.06 -20.87
CA ASP A 236 1.35 11.62 -19.80
C ASP A 236 2.03 10.28 -20.16
N ALA A 237 3.09 9.94 -19.42
CA ALA A 237 3.68 8.62 -19.51
C ALA A 237 2.66 7.52 -19.16
N ASP A 238 2.74 6.41 -19.90
CA ASP A 238 1.85 5.26 -19.81
C ASP A 238 0.39 5.53 -20.23
N ALA A 239 0.08 6.71 -20.79
CA ALA A 239 -1.25 6.97 -21.34
C ALA A 239 -1.53 6.05 -22.54
N LEU A 240 -2.71 5.43 -22.56
CA LEU A 240 -3.13 4.57 -23.66
C LEU A 240 -3.45 5.42 -24.91
N LEU A 241 -2.79 5.11 -26.02
CA LEU A 241 -2.86 5.91 -27.25
C LEU A 241 -3.74 5.25 -28.32
N VAL A 242 -3.54 3.95 -28.52
CA VAL A 242 -4.17 3.19 -29.59
C VAL A 242 -4.28 1.72 -29.17
N ILE A 243 -5.32 1.03 -29.65
CA ILE A 243 -5.50 -0.41 -29.46
C ILE A 243 -5.50 -1.08 -30.83
N VAL A 244 -4.61 -2.06 -31.01
CA VAL A 244 -4.56 -2.91 -32.21
C VAL A 244 -5.14 -4.27 -31.86
N SER A 245 -6.29 -4.63 -32.45
CA SER A 245 -6.87 -5.96 -32.30
C SER A 245 -6.29 -6.94 -33.31
N GLU A 246 -6.37 -8.23 -33.01
CA GLU A 246 -6.21 -9.27 -34.03
C GLU A 246 -7.20 -9.02 -35.19
N PRO A 247 -6.84 -9.37 -36.43
CA PRO A 247 -7.68 -9.17 -37.61
C PRO A 247 -8.96 -10.00 -37.61
#